data_AF-A0A0A6XAP1-F1
#
_entry.id   AF-A0A0A6XAP1-F1
#
_cell.length_a   1.000
_cell.length_b   1.000
_cell.length_c   1.000
_cell.angle_alpha   90.00
_cell.angle_beta   90.00
_cell.angle_gamma   90.00
#
_symmetry.space_group_name_H-M   'P 1'
#
loop_
_entity.id
_entity.type
_entity.pdbx_description
1 polymer ?
#
loop_
_entity_poly.entity_id
_entity_poly.type
_entity_poly.pdbx_seq_one_letter_code
_entity_poly.pdbx_strand_id
1 'polypeptide(L)'
;MRALPRLLAALIVAVPVAAVAAIASAAEEPTPITVLTSDFEDGTGQGWTGRAAETVAPSTAAAHGGTGSLLVTGRTAAWQGPSLDVLDTFAKGTAYTISAWVRMESGSDNARLSVERRTGGVSSYDQIVGNTAVTSGSWVNLTGRYTLATDVDLLRVYVETASTTGSFYLDDVTAGYVPALPVQTGIPSVKDVVTEFPVGAAITGAEIVAEHGRLLTKHFNSITPGNALKWDATEPTENTFTYAQADPLLAYAEANDLAVRGHTLVWHNQTPAWVFTGADGQPMTATAEDKELLLARLENHIRNVAAHYGTAIGVWDVVNEVIDESQADGLRRSTWYTVTGLDYIRTAFRVAREVAPHAKLFINDYNTNVPAKRDHLFNLIQRLRAEGVPIDGVGHQVHININWPTIAESRAMLAKFVPLGIEQQITEMDVSIYGDDGESFPTPPADRLLKQAYVYRDMFALFREYAGEITSVTLWGLADDNTWLDTFPVTRKDAPLLFDTRLQAKSAYWGVVDPSKITDPTGSPSTGTSFCAVTYRVTGSWPGGFQGEIRINNTGGTALSSWKLAWQFPGGQQVIQLWGGVHSQTGSSVTVTSATWNGALAAGGSTSVGFLGSWTGSNPVPAAFALNGTPCTVS
;
A
#
# COMPACT_ATOMS: atom_id res chain seq x y z
N MET A 1 12.91 -57.98 61.01
CA MET A 1 13.39 -56.83 60.20
C MET A 1 13.30 -57.20 58.72
N ARG A 2 12.72 -56.30 57.90
CA ARG A 2 12.62 -56.29 56.43
C ARG A 2 11.77 -57.36 55.70
N ALA A 3 10.70 -56.89 55.03
CA ALA A 3 10.25 -57.25 53.67
C ALA A 3 8.95 -56.44 53.35
N LEU A 4 8.97 -55.44 52.45
CA LEU A 4 8.58 -55.47 51.02
C LEU A 4 7.08 -55.09 50.77
N PRO A 5 6.64 -54.76 49.53
CA PRO A 5 6.25 -53.41 49.08
C PRO A 5 4.73 -53.26 48.78
N ARG A 6 4.27 -52.06 48.40
CA ARG A 6 2.91 -51.87 47.82
C ARG A 6 2.93 -51.00 46.57
N LEU A 7 2.37 -51.57 45.50
CA LEU A 7 2.08 -50.93 44.22
C LEU A 7 0.58 -50.60 44.12
N LEU A 8 0.33 -49.49 43.41
CA LEU A 8 -0.86 -48.95 42.75
C LEU A 8 -2.21 -49.71 42.75
N ALA A 9 -3.28 -48.93 42.91
CA ALA A 9 -4.51 -49.08 42.14
C ALA A 9 -5.05 -47.70 41.73
N ALA A 10 -5.38 -47.57 40.44
CA ALA A 10 -5.86 -46.35 39.78
C ALA A 10 -7.36 -46.12 40.02
N LEU A 11 -7.76 -44.85 40.10
CA LEU A 11 -9.15 -44.44 39.93
C LEU A 11 -9.19 -43.25 38.95
N ILE A 12 -9.76 -43.50 37.77
CA ILE A 12 -10.02 -42.50 36.73
C ILE A 12 -11.33 -41.80 37.10
N VAL A 13 -11.30 -40.48 37.28
CA VAL A 13 -12.48 -39.63 37.31
C VAL A 13 -12.40 -38.70 36.11
N ALA A 14 -13.31 -38.89 35.15
CA ALA A 14 -13.52 -38.00 34.03
C ALA A 14 -14.24 -36.72 34.52
N VAL A 15 -13.62 -35.57 34.27
CA VAL A 15 -14.26 -34.24 34.40
C VAL A 15 -14.58 -33.74 33.00
N PRO A 16 -15.80 -33.30 32.70
CA PRO A 16 -16.13 -32.76 31.39
C PRO A 16 -15.50 -31.36 31.26
N VAL A 17 -14.61 -31.21 30.28
CA VAL A 17 -14.11 -29.90 29.86
C VAL A 17 -15.21 -29.23 29.04
N ALA A 18 -16.01 -28.38 29.68
CA ALA A 18 -16.83 -27.42 28.96
C ALA A 18 -15.87 -26.38 28.35
N ALA A 19 -15.67 -26.47 27.04
CA ALA A 19 -14.98 -25.45 26.28
C ALA A 19 -15.83 -24.17 26.30
N VAL A 20 -15.47 -23.24 27.19
CA VAL A 20 -15.96 -21.86 27.10
C VAL A 20 -15.19 -21.23 25.93
N ALA A 21 -15.82 -21.20 24.76
CA ALA A 21 -15.40 -20.32 23.69
C ALA A 21 -15.56 -18.89 24.23
N ALA A 22 -14.44 -18.28 24.65
CA ALA A 22 -14.40 -16.87 24.93
C ALA A 22 -14.62 -16.16 23.59
N ILE A 23 -15.86 -15.70 23.38
CA ILE A 23 -16.18 -14.74 22.34
C ILE A 23 -15.36 -13.51 22.70
N ALA A 24 -14.36 -13.18 21.89
CA ALA A 24 -13.65 -11.92 22.03
C ALA A 24 -14.70 -10.81 21.96
N SER A 25 -14.93 -10.16 23.11
CA SER A 25 -15.68 -8.92 23.17
C SER A 25 -15.03 -7.97 22.17
N ALA A 26 -15.80 -7.51 21.18
CA ALA A 26 -15.39 -6.38 20.36
C ALA A 26 -14.96 -5.26 21.32
N ALA A 27 -13.69 -4.91 21.32
CA ALA A 27 -13.22 -3.79 22.12
C ALA A 27 -14.08 -2.57 21.74
N GLU A 28 -14.59 -1.86 22.74
CA GLU A 28 -15.39 -0.66 22.51
C GLU A 28 -14.58 0.31 21.62
N GLU A 29 -15.18 0.78 20.53
CA GLU A 29 -14.53 1.71 19.61
C GLU A 29 -14.06 2.95 20.40
N PRO A 30 -12.78 3.33 20.31
CA PRO A 30 -12.28 4.48 21.05
C PRO A 30 -13.08 5.74 20.67
N THR A 31 -13.52 6.49 21.68
CA THR A 31 -14.26 7.73 21.44
C THR A 31 -13.31 8.80 20.84
N PRO A 32 -13.68 9.45 19.72
CA PRO A 32 -12.91 10.58 19.19
C PRO A 32 -12.78 11.70 20.21
N ILE A 33 -11.59 12.31 20.28
CA ILE A 33 -11.27 13.42 21.18
C ILE A 33 -10.98 14.66 20.34
N THR A 34 -11.75 15.72 20.56
CA THR A 34 -11.46 17.07 20.02
C THR A 34 -10.57 17.81 20.99
N VAL A 35 -9.42 18.30 20.52
CA VAL A 35 -8.45 19.06 21.32
C VAL A 35 -8.40 20.53 20.97
N LEU A 36 -8.94 20.90 19.80
CA LEU A 36 -8.99 22.27 19.31
C LEU A 36 -10.33 22.54 18.63
N THR A 37 -10.93 23.68 18.94
CA THR A 37 -12.07 24.25 18.21
C THR A 37 -11.89 25.76 18.15
N SER A 38 -12.04 26.33 16.95
CA SER A 38 -12.14 27.77 16.75
C SER A 38 -13.28 28.08 15.80
N ASP A 39 -14.38 28.61 16.34
CA ASP A 39 -15.60 29.00 15.63
C ASP A 39 -15.76 30.53 15.52
N PHE A 40 -14.92 31.29 16.24
CA PHE A 40 -14.88 32.76 16.24
C PHE A 40 -16.21 33.46 16.63
N GLU A 41 -17.18 32.74 17.19
CA GLU A 41 -18.51 33.27 17.55
C GLU A 41 -18.47 34.20 18.77
N ASP A 42 -17.42 34.12 19.58
CA ASP A 42 -17.19 35.02 20.71
C ASP A 42 -16.64 36.40 20.30
N GLY A 43 -16.42 36.63 19.00
CA GLY A 43 -15.90 37.87 18.45
C GLY A 43 -14.42 38.09 18.74
N THR A 44 -13.69 37.06 19.17
CA THR A 44 -12.24 37.08 19.40
C THR A 44 -11.50 36.27 18.35
N GLY A 45 -10.18 36.48 18.23
CA GLY A 45 -9.35 35.68 17.33
C GLY A 45 -9.02 34.29 17.84
N GLN A 46 -9.47 33.91 19.06
CA GLN A 46 -9.25 32.60 19.68
C GLN A 46 -7.78 32.10 19.62
N GLY A 47 -6.83 33.03 19.77
CA GLY A 47 -5.39 32.75 19.76
C GLY A 47 -4.72 32.78 18.39
N TRP A 48 -5.48 32.89 17.30
CA TRP A 48 -4.94 32.99 15.94
C TRP A 48 -4.25 34.34 15.70
N THR A 49 -3.06 34.30 15.13
CA THR A 49 -2.26 35.48 14.78
C THR A 49 -1.71 35.38 13.37
N GLY A 50 -1.29 36.52 12.79
CA GLY A 50 -0.51 36.52 11.55
C GLY A 50 0.81 35.78 11.71
N ARG A 51 1.30 35.20 10.62
CA ARG A 51 2.68 34.69 10.50
C ARG A 51 3.70 35.81 10.35
N ALA A 52 3.31 36.96 9.80
CA ALA A 52 4.15 38.15 9.70
C ALA A 52 3.36 39.45 9.96
N ALA A 53 3.33 40.36 8.98
CA ALA A 53 2.77 41.72 9.13
C ALA A 53 1.30 41.83 8.71
N GLU A 54 0.72 40.76 8.15
CA GLU A 54 -0.69 40.68 7.80
C GLU A 54 -1.59 40.84 9.03
N THR A 55 -2.78 41.41 8.81
CA THR A 55 -3.78 41.58 9.86
C THR A 55 -4.70 40.36 9.88
N VAL A 56 -4.85 39.77 11.06
CA VAL A 56 -5.75 38.65 11.33
C VAL A 56 -6.74 39.12 12.39
N ALA A 57 -8.02 39.21 12.04
CA ALA A 57 -9.03 39.80 12.92
C ALA A 57 -10.40 39.10 12.80
N PRO A 58 -11.20 39.05 13.88
CA PRO A 58 -12.57 38.56 13.84
C PRO A 58 -13.43 39.37 12.86
N SER A 59 -14.36 38.71 12.19
CA SER A 59 -15.22 39.29 11.17
C SER A 59 -16.61 38.66 11.22
N THR A 60 -17.63 39.45 10.90
CA THR A 60 -19.01 38.98 10.66
C THR A 60 -19.44 39.18 9.20
N ALA A 61 -18.50 39.53 8.31
CA ALA A 61 -18.80 39.82 6.90
C ALA A 61 -19.09 38.54 6.08
N ALA A 62 -18.49 37.42 6.49
CA ALA A 62 -18.74 36.09 5.96
C ALA A 62 -18.46 35.09 7.08
N ALA A 63 -19.25 34.03 7.15
CA ALA A 63 -19.05 32.91 8.06
C ALA A 63 -19.44 31.61 7.34
N HIS A 64 -18.83 30.50 7.71
CA HIS A 64 -19.20 29.15 7.28
C HIS A 64 -20.27 28.60 8.23
N GLY A 65 -19.96 28.56 9.53
CA GLY A 65 -20.88 28.28 10.63
C GLY A 65 -21.31 29.58 11.31
N GLY A 66 -22.45 29.57 12.01
CA GLY A 66 -22.85 30.69 12.86
C GLY A 66 -22.82 32.08 12.19
N THR A 67 -22.10 33.01 12.81
CA THR A 67 -22.03 34.43 12.42
C THR A 67 -20.62 35.01 12.41
N GLY A 68 -19.65 34.35 13.04
CA GLY A 68 -18.26 34.78 13.17
C GLY A 68 -17.35 34.06 12.18
N SER A 69 -16.24 34.70 11.83
CA SER A 69 -15.08 34.06 11.21
C SER A 69 -13.83 34.90 11.48
N LEU A 70 -12.70 34.46 10.96
CA LEU A 70 -11.45 35.20 10.99
C LEU A 70 -11.12 35.72 9.58
N LEU A 71 -10.96 37.03 9.42
CA LEU A 71 -10.53 37.66 8.18
C LEU A 71 -9.04 37.99 8.21
N VAL A 72 -8.32 37.58 7.16
CA VAL A 72 -6.91 37.87 6.96
C VAL A 72 -6.74 38.88 5.82
N THR A 73 -6.10 40.01 6.09
CA THR A 73 -5.95 41.15 5.18
C THR A 73 -4.53 41.73 5.20
N GLY A 74 -4.21 42.59 4.24
CA GLY A 74 -2.92 43.31 4.21
C GLY A 74 -1.72 42.42 3.91
N ARG A 75 -1.94 41.25 3.29
CA ARG A 75 -0.88 40.32 2.91
C ARG A 75 -0.03 40.92 1.79
N THR A 76 1.29 40.74 1.89
CA THR A 76 2.30 41.15 0.92
C THR A 76 3.08 39.97 0.32
N ALA A 77 2.89 38.77 0.87
CA ALA A 77 3.45 37.53 0.32
C ALA A 77 2.46 36.36 0.45
N ALA A 78 2.50 35.41 -0.48
CA ALA A 78 1.54 34.29 -0.53
C ALA A 78 1.66 33.32 0.67
N TRP A 79 2.82 33.26 1.33
CA TRP A 79 3.02 32.42 2.54
C TRP A 79 2.45 33.03 3.83
N GLN A 80 2.04 34.30 3.81
CA GLN A 80 1.42 34.97 4.95
C GLN A 80 -0.01 34.45 5.16
N GLY A 81 -0.46 34.40 6.40
CA GLY A 81 -1.75 33.83 6.74
C GLY A 81 -1.99 33.68 8.24
N PRO A 82 -3.18 33.23 8.64
CA PRO A 82 -3.49 33.00 10.04
C PRO A 82 -2.76 31.75 10.52
N SER A 83 -2.29 31.80 11.77
CA SER A 83 -1.59 30.71 12.39
C SER A 83 -1.89 30.59 13.88
N LEU A 84 -1.78 29.38 14.41
CA LEU A 84 -2.04 29.04 15.80
C LEU A 84 -0.92 28.16 16.36
N ASP A 85 -0.38 28.53 17.52
CA ASP A 85 0.53 27.68 18.27
C ASP A 85 -0.23 26.50 18.86
N VAL A 86 0.25 25.29 18.59
CA VAL A 86 -0.36 24.04 19.04
C VAL A 86 0.63 23.14 19.78
N LEU A 87 1.80 23.67 20.18
CA LEU A 87 2.85 22.89 20.83
C LEU A 87 2.36 22.20 22.11
N ASP A 88 1.60 22.93 22.93
CA ASP A 88 1.04 22.39 24.18
C ASP A 88 -0.27 21.59 23.97
N THR A 89 -0.79 21.56 22.73
CA THR A 89 -2.05 20.89 22.38
C THR A 89 -1.80 19.53 21.70
N PHE A 90 -0.77 19.43 20.86
CA PHE A 90 -0.48 18.23 20.08
C PHE A 90 0.62 17.40 20.72
N ALA A 91 0.26 16.19 21.14
CA ALA A 91 1.22 15.24 21.68
C ALA A 91 2.05 14.57 20.58
N LYS A 92 3.35 14.39 20.84
CA LYS A 92 4.24 13.58 20.01
C LYS A 92 3.70 12.16 19.85
N GLY A 93 3.67 11.67 18.61
CA GLY A 93 3.17 10.34 18.25
C GLY A 93 1.65 10.20 18.18
N THR A 94 0.88 11.25 18.46
CA THR A 94 -0.57 11.24 18.24
C THR A 94 -0.87 11.79 16.84
N ALA A 95 -1.66 11.04 16.07
CA ALA A 95 -2.10 11.43 14.75
C ALA A 95 -3.40 12.24 14.82
N TYR A 96 -3.30 13.55 14.63
CA TYR A 96 -4.42 14.49 14.65
C TYR A 96 -5.01 14.67 13.25
N THR A 97 -6.34 14.66 13.14
CA THR A 97 -7.06 15.18 11.98
C THR A 97 -7.33 16.66 12.24
N ILE A 98 -6.90 17.51 11.31
CA ILE A 98 -7.02 18.96 11.37
C ILE A 98 -7.92 19.39 10.21
N SER A 99 -8.95 20.18 10.49
CA SER A 99 -9.90 20.70 9.51
C SER A 99 -10.05 22.20 9.67
N ALA A 100 -10.12 22.93 8.56
CA ALA A 100 -10.30 24.37 8.52
C ALA A 100 -11.11 24.76 7.28
N TRP A 101 -12.15 25.58 7.44
CA TRP A 101 -12.91 26.13 6.32
C TRP A 101 -12.30 27.43 5.83
N VAL A 102 -12.09 27.53 4.52
CA VAL A 102 -11.43 28.67 3.88
C VAL A 102 -12.27 29.21 2.73
N ARG A 103 -12.33 30.54 2.59
CA ARG A 103 -12.98 31.23 1.48
C ARG A 103 -12.23 32.49 1.11
N MET A 104 -11.99 32.73 -0.18
CA MET A 104 -11.36 33.98 -0.61
C MET A 104 -12.32 35.16 -0.38
N GLU A 105 -11.80 36.33 -0.01
CA GLU A 105 -12.64 37.53 0.06
C GLU A 105 -13.11 37.96 -1.34
N SER A 106 -12.22 37.85 -2.32
CA SER A 106 -12.50 38.12 -3.73
C SER A 106 -11.65 37.22 -4.64
N GLY A 107 -12.16 36.91 -5.83
CA GLY A 107 -11.43 36.13 -6.84
C GLY A 107 -11.28 34.66 -6.46
N SER A 108 -10.15 34.06 -6.85
CA SER A 108 -9.81 32.66 -6.63
C SER A 108 -8.31 32.48 -6.48
N ASP A 109 -7.91 31.47 -5.71
CA ASP A 109 -6.52 31.01 -5.55
C ASP A 109 -6.52 29.52 -5.18
N ASN A 110 -5.36 28.96 -4.86
CA ASN A 110 -5.28 27.71 -4.11
C ASN A 110 -4.88 28.00 -2.66
N ALA A 111 -5.60 27.41 -1.70
CA ALA A 111 -5.22 27.44 -0.29
C ALA A 111 -4.49 26.14 0.09
N ARG A 112 -3.69 26.22 1.16
CA ARG A 112 -2.96 25.11 1.75
C ARG A 112 -3.15 25.14 3.26
N LEU A 113 -3.20 23.97 3.86
CA LEU A 113 -3.10 23.79 5.31
C LEU A 113 -1.75 23.14 5.60
N SER A 114 -0.99 23.72 6.51
CA SER A 114 0.40 23.36 6.76
C SER A 114 0.75 23.44 8.24
N VAL A 115 1.84 22.78 8.62
CA VAL A 115 2.42 22.81 9.96
C VAL A 115 3.86 23.30 9.88
N GLU A 116 4.21 24.29 10.70
CA GLU A 116 5.60 24.70 10.94
C GLU A 116 6.08 24.02 12.22
N ARG A 117 7.26 23.40 12.13
CA ARG A 117 8.04 22.91 13.26
C ARG A 117 9.33 23.70 13.36
N ARG A 118 9.83 23.94 14.56
CA ARG A 118 11.18 24.48 14.76
C ARG A 118 11.97 23.64 15.75
N THR A 119 13.20 23.30 15.42
CA THR A 119 14.12 22.59 16.33
C THR A 119 15.49 23.24 16.23
N GLY A 120 16.07 23.63 17.37
CA GLY A 120 17.37 24.31 17.40
C GLY A 120 17.37 25.62 16.61
N GLY A 121 16.22 26.31 16.54
CA GLY A 121 16.05 27.53 15.76
C GLY A 121 15.84 27.34 14.25
N VAL A 122 15.88 26.10 13.73
CA VAL A 122 15.67 25.80 12.31
C VAL A 122 14.22 25.42 12.05
N SER A 123 13.53 26.16 11.17
CA SER A 123 12.15 25.84 10.78
C SER A 123 12.10 24.76 9.70
N SER A 124 11.13 23.85 9.83
CA SER A 124 10.71 22.86 8.84
C SER A 124 9.21 22.97 8.61
N TYR A 125 8.74 22.68 7.40
CA TYR A 125 7.35 22.88 7.01
C TYR A 125 6.77 21.61 6.42
N ASP A 126 5.64 21.18 6.96
CA ASP A 126 4.89 20.02 6.50
C ASP A 126 3.57 20.51 5.89
N GLN A 127 3.42 20.37 4.58
CA GLN A 127 2.16 20.70 3.91
C GLN A 127 1.20 19.52 4.05
N ILE A 128 0.18 19.67 4.91
CA ILE A 128 -0.77 18.58 5.19
C ILE A 128 -1.96 18.56 4.21
N VAL A 129 -2.26 19.70 3.58
CA VAL A 129 -3.20 19.78 2.45
C VAL A 129 -2.55 20.51 1.29
N GLY A 130 -2.56 19.85 0.13
CA GLY A 130 -2.10 20.33 -1.18
C GLY A 130 -2.73 21.66 -1.64
N ASN A 131 -2.29 22.16 -2.80
CA ASN A 131 -3.00 23.24 -3.50
C ASN A 131 -4.48 22.86 -3.69
N THR A 132 -5.37 23.52 -2.96
CA THR A 132 -6.81 23.29 -3.05
C THR A 132 -7.50 24.54 -3.55
N ALA A 133 -8.22 24.44 -4.67
CA ALA A 133 -8.88 25.58 -5.27
C ALA A 133 -9.92 26.19 -4.32
N VAL A 134 -9.78 27.48 -4.05
CA VAL A 134 -10.68 28.28 -3.22
C VAL A 134 -11.16 29.49 -4.02
N THR A 135 -12.41 29.87 -3.83
CA THR A 135 -13.01 31.03 -4.53
C THR A 135 -13.73 31.91 -3.54
N SER A 136 -14.14 33.10 -3.97
CA SER A 136 -15.03 33.94 -3.18
C SER A 136 -16.49 33.49 -3.21
N GLY A 137 -16.83 32.49 -4.04
CA GLY A 137 -18.20 31.99 -4.19
C GLY A 137 -18.62 30.94 -3.16
N SER A 138 -17.66 30.21 -2.58
CA SER A 138 -17.94 29.10 -1.66
C SER A 138 -16.84 28.91 -0.63
N TRP A 139 -17.22 28.36 0.52
CA TRP A 139 -16.29 27.83 1.52
C TRP A 139 -15.79 26.44 1.11
N VAL A 140 -14.52 26.17 1.40
CA VAL A 140 -13.87 24.89 1.11
C VAL A 140 -13.23 24.38 2.38
N ASN A 141 -13.50 23.12 2.74
CA ASN A 141 -12.88 22.48 3.88
C ASN A 141 -11.50 21.93 3.50
N LEU A 142 -10.45 22.44 4.13
CA LEU A 142 -9.12 21.86 4.09
C LEU A 142 -9.01 20.90 5.27
N THR A 143 -8.96 19.59 4.99
CA THR A 143 -8.79 18.57 6.04
C THR A 143 -7.59 17.68 5.74
N GLY A 144 -6.68 17.57 6.71
CA GLY A 144 -5.46 16.76 6.61
C GLY A 144 -5.13 16.07 7.93
N ARG A 145 -4.21 15.11 7.88
CA ARG A 145 -3.72 14.39 9.07
C ARG A 145 -2.28 14.81 9.37
N TYR A 146 -1.94 14.93 10.66
CA TYR A 146 -0.61 15.32 11.10
C TYR A 146 -0.19 14.53 12.35
N THR A 147 1.04 14.04 12.37
CA THR A 147 1.66 13.38 13.53
C THR A 147 2.99 14.06 13.84
N LEU A 148 3.14 14.59 15.05
CA LEU A 148 4.43 15.12 15.50
C LEU A 148 5.39 13.95 15.78
N ALA A 149 6.43 13.82 14.96
CA ALA A 149 7.38 12.71 15.02
C ALA A 149 8.57 12.95 15.98
N THR A 150 8.99 14.21 16.14
CA THR A 150 10.19 14.58 16.89
C THR A 150 9.86 15.66 17.91
N ASP A 151 10.70 15.81 18.92
CA ASP A 151 10.58 16.94 19.84
C ASP A 151 10.96 18.24 19.11
N VAL A 152 10.23 19.32 19.40
CA VAL A 152 10.35 20.62 18.72
C VAL A 152 10.22 21.76 19.74
N ASP A 153 10.84 22.89 19.44
CA ASP A 153 10.76 24.14 20.20
C ASP A 153 9.53 24.99 19.83
N LEU A 154 8.94 24.72 18.66
CA LEU A 154 7.75 25.38 18.14
C LEU A 154 6.93 24.37 17.32
N LEU A 155 5.61 24.41 17.48
CA LEU A 155 4.67 23.74 16.60
C LEU A 155 3.49 24.65 16.28
N ARG A 156 3.26 24.94 15.01
CA ARG A 156 2.23 25.89 14.58
C ARG A 156 1.47 25.38 13.37
N VAL A 157 0.14 25.35 13.47
CA VAL A 157 -0.75 25.12 12.32
C VAL A 157 -1.00 26.46 11.64
N TYR A 158 -1.01 26.48 10.30
CA TYR A 158 -1.31 27.70 9.55
C TYR A 158 -1.97 27.41 8.20
N VAL A 159 -2.68 28.41 7.69
CA VAL A 159 -3.25 28.42 6.33
C VAL A 159 -2.54 29.46 5.49
N GLU A 160 -2.20 29.13 4.26
CA GLU A 160 -1.59 30.05 3.29
C GLU A 160 -2.23 29.89 1.92
N THR A 161 -1.88 30.79 0.99
CA THR A 161 -2.31 30.66 -0.42
C THR A 161 -1.13 30.41 -1.34
N ALA A 162 -1.39 29.85 -2.52
CA ALA A 162 -0.32 29.38 -3.40
C ALA A 162 0.28 30.49 -4.27
N SER A 163 -0.46 31.54 -4.61
CA SER A 163 -0.02 32.48 -5.65
C SER A 163 -0.36 33.94 -5.39
N THR A 164 -1.51 34.25 -4.82
CA THR A 164 -1.97 35.62 -4.62
C THR A 164 -1.73 36.11 -3.19
N THR A 165 -1.76 37.43 -3.01
CA THR A 165 -1.76 38.09 -1.71
C THR A 165 -3.15 38.58 -1.32
N GLY A 166 -4.21 38.02 -1.92
CA GLY A 166 -5.59 38.39 -1.63
C GLY A 166 -6.00 38.07 -0.20
N SER A 167 -6.95 38.83 0.33
CA SER A 167 -7.56 38.54 1.62
C SER A 167 -8.41 37.27 1.56
N PHE A 168 -8.52 36.57 2.68
CA PHE A 168 -9.37 35.39 2.79
C PHE A 168 -9.89 35.22 4.22
N TYR A 169 -10.96 34.45 4.33
CA TYR A 169 -11.60 34.08 5.59
C TYR A 169 -11.19 32.67 6.00
N LEU A 170 -11.07 32.46 7.31
CA LEU A 170 -10.86 31.19 7.99
C LEU A 170 -12.00 30.99 8.99
N ASP A 171 -12.57 29.79 9.06
CA ASP A 171 -13.66 29.49 9.98
C ASP A 171 -13.70 27.99 10.38
N ASP A 172 -14.45 27.69 11.44
CA ASP A 172 -14.75 26.33 11.94
C ASP A 172 -13.52 25.41 11.98
N VAL A 173 -12.44 25.90 12.62
CA VAL A 173 -11.20 25.14 12.72
C VAL A 173 -11.34 24.09 13.81
N THR A 174 -11.05 22.84 13.50
CA THR A 174 -11.05 21.75 14.47
C THR A 174 -9.76 20.94 14.38
N ALA A 175 -9.30 20.45 15.52
CA ALA A 175 -8.34 19.35 15.54
C ALA A 175 -8.73 18.32 16.59
N GLY A 176 -8.62 17.05 16.23
CA GLY A 176 -8.94 15.94 17.10
C GLY A 176 -8.22 14.66 16.69
N TYR A 177 -8.27 13.65 17.55
CA TYR A 177 -7.69 12.35 17.28
C TYR A 177 -8.59 11.24 17.81
N VAL A 178 -8.46 10.06 17.24
CA VAL A 178 -9.02 8.84 17.83
C VAL A 178 -7.86 8.14 18.54
N PRO A 179 -7.97 7.83 19.84
CA PRO A 179 -6.93 7.09 20.55
C PRO A 179 -6.53 5.82 19.79
N ALA A 180 -5.22 5.64 19.59
CA ALA A 180 -4.72 4.45 18.90
C ALA A 180 -5.05 3.19 19.71
N LEU A 181 -5.47 2.14 19.01
CA LEU A 181 -5.56 0.82 19.62
C LEU A 181 -4.15 0.31 19.91
N PRO A 182 -3.93 -0.41 21.02
CA PRO A 182 -2.64 -1.01 21.30
C PRO A 182 -2.30 -2.04 20.23
N VAL A 183 -1.01 -2.16 19.91
CA VAL A 183 -0.50 -3.21 19.01
C VAL A 183 -0.86 -4.59 19.54
N GLN A 184 -1.32 -5.47 18.67
CA GLN A 184 -1.72 -6.84 19.00
C GLN A 184 -0.50 -7.69 19.37
N THR A 185 -0.10 -7.73 20.64
CA THR A 185 1.11 -8.46 21.04
C THR A 185 0.98 -9.99 20.94
N GLY A 186 -0.25 -10.52 21.02
CA GLY A 186 -0.55 -11.96 21.04
C GLY A 186 -0.58 -12.68 19.68
N ILE A 187 -0.40 -11.98 18.54
CA ILE A 187 -0.27 -12.60 17.22
C ILE A 187 1.21 -12.83 16.86
N PRO A 188 1.55 -13.80 15.99
CA PRO A 188 2.94 -14.02 15.57
C PRO A 188 3.57 -12.78 14.94
N SER A 189 4.88 -12.63 15.02
CA SER A 189 5.55 -11.57 14.26
C SER A 189 5.75 -12.00 12.81
N VAL A 190 5.70 -11.06 11.86
CA VAL A 190 5.89 -11.41 10.42
C VAL A 190 7.30 -11.96 10.22
N LYS A 191 8.32 -11.27 10.75
CA LYS A 191 9.72 -11.69 10.74
C LYS A 191 10.03 -13.02 11.41
N ASP A 192 9.20 -13.47 12.34
CA ASP A 192 9.42 -14.74 13.05
C ASP A 192 8.83 -15.93 12.27
N VAL A 193 7.90 -15.67 11.36
CA VAL A 193 7.24 -16.69 10.53
C VAL A 193 7.82 -16.74 9.13
N VAL A 194 8.18 -15.60 8.56
CA VAL A 194 8.92 -15.50 7.29
C VAL A 194 10.41 -15.50 7.63
N THR A 195 11.00 -16.69 7.67
CA THR A 195 12.41 -16.88 8.09
C THR A 195 13.37 -17.08 6.91
N GLU A 196 12.83 -17.25 5.72
CA GLU A 196 13.58 -17.49 4.49
C GLU A 196 14.38 -16.25 4.03
N PHE A 197 13.88 -15.06 4.34
CA PHE A 197 14.49 -13.76 4.05
C PHE A 197 13.96 -12.71 5.04
N PRO A 198 14.72 -11.63 5.31
CA PRO A 198 14.25 -10.53 6.13
C PRO A 198 13.03 -9.84 5.50
N VAL A 199 12.09 -9.42 6.34
CA VAL A 199 10.91 -8.66 5.93
C VAL A 199 11.01 -7.21 6.42
N GLY A 200 10.87 -6.25 5.52
CA GLY A 200 10.98 -4.82 5.79
C GLY A 200 9.69 -4.03 5.63
N ALA A 201 9.69 -2.80 6.12
CA ALA A 201 8.65 -1.81 5.85
C ALA A 201 9.26 -0.45 5.48
N ALA A 202 8.68 0.22 4.49
CA ALA A 202 8.97 1.63 4.24
C ALA A 202 8.28 2.50 5.30
N ILE A 203 8.99 3.51 5.79
CA ILE A 203 8.52 4.36 6.90
C ILE A 203 8.90 5.84 6.71
N THR A 204 8.21 6.69 7.45
CA THR A 204 8.53 8.09 7.71
C THR A 204 8.83 8.31 9.19
N GLY A 205 9.14 9.55 9.59
CA GLY A 205 9.38 9.89 10.99
C GLY A 205 8.17 9.60 11.91
N ALA A 206 6.94 9.64 11.38
CA ALA A 206 5.76 9.36 12.18
C ALA A 206 5.63 7.89 12.59
N GLU A 207 6.28 6.95 11.88
CA GLU A 207 6.14 5.52 12.17
C GLU A 207 7.18 4.97 13.15
N ILE A 208 8.10 5.80 13.64
CA ILE A 208 9.09 5.41 14.67
C ILE A 208 8.66 5.80 16.10
N VAL A 209 7.44 6.32 16.26
CA VAL A 209 6.90 6.79 17.55
C VAL A 209 5.72 5.94 18.01
N ALA A 210 5.52 5.90 19.33
CA ALA A 210 4.37 5.31 19.99
C ALA A 210 4.00 3.89 19.47
N GLU A 211 2.73 3.66 19.12
CA GLU A 211 2.24 2.36 18.68
C GLU A 211 2.77 1.94 17.30
N HIS A 212 3.02 2.89 16.38
CA HIS A 212 3.66 2.56 15.10
C HIS A 212 5.06 1.98 15.29
N GLY A 213 5.89 2.59 16.15
CA GLY A 213 7.22 2.07 16.47
C GLY A 213 7.17 0.67 17.10
N ARG A 214 6.19 0.42 17.97
CA ARG A 214 5.94 -0.91 18.55
C ARG A 214 5.51 -1.93 17.51
N LEU A 215 4.66 -1.55 16.55
CA LEU A 215 4.23 -2.41 15.46
C LEU A 215 5.42 -2.77 14.56
N LEU A 216 6.21 -1.76 14.18
CA LEU A 216 7.39 -1.91 13.34
C LEU A 216 8.39 -2.91 13.94
N THR A 217 8.79 -2.68 15.20
CA THR A 217 9.78 -3.52 15.90
C THR A 217 9.25 -4.91 16.23
N LYS A 218 7.93 -5.04 16.41
CA LYS A 218 7.28 -6.35 16.55
C LYS A 218 7.40 -7.15 15.26
N HIS A 219 7.09 -6.57 14.09
CA HIS A 219 6.85 -7.36 12.88
C HIS A 219 8.00 -7.40 11.86
N PHE A 220 8.92 -6.44 11.85
CA PHE A 220 9.88 -6.28 10.74
C PHE A 220 11.35 -6.36 11.17
N ASN A 221 12.21 -6.71 10.20
CA ASN A 221 13.68 -6.82 10.32
C ASN A 221 14.42 -5.59 9.76
N SER A 222 13.77 -4.82 8.89
CA SER A 222 14.43 -3.71 8.21
C SER A 222 13.48 -2.56 7.91
N ILE A 223 14.06 -1.39 7.67
CA ILE A 223 13.34 -0.19 7.24
C ILE A 223 13.87 0.34 5.91
N THR A 224 13.00 1.04 5.19
CA THR A 224 13.38 1.91 4.07
C THR A 224 12.81 3.31 4.35
N PRO A 225 13.64 4.37 4.51
CA PRO A 225 13.12 5.73 4.56
C PRO A 225 12.41 6.10 3.26
N GLY A 226 11.07 6.19 3.27
CA GLY A 226 10.27 6.27 2.04
C GLY A 226 10.50 7.56 1.22
N ASN A 227 10.96 8.64 1.87
CA ASN A 227 11.30 9.91 1.23
C ASN A 227 12.57 10.56 1.76
N ALA A 228 12.93 10.33 3.03
CA ALA A 228 13.97 11.09 3.72
C ALA A 228 15.40 10.92 3.17
N LEU A 229 15.62 9.93 2.30
CA LEU A 229 16.90 9.68 1.62
C LEU A 229 16.87 10.00 0.12
N LYS A 230 15.77 10.54 -0.41
CA LYS A 230 15.70 11.04 -1.80
C LYS A 230 16.49 12.35 -1.93
N TRP A 231 16.81 12.73 -3.17
CA TRP A 231 17.69 13.87 -3.43
C TRP A 231 17.12 15.17 -2.88
N ASP A 232 15.83 15.46 -3.12
CA ASP A 232 15.20 16.68 -2.63
C ASP A 232 15.18 16.83 -1.10
N ALA A 233 15.11 15.70 -0.38
CA ALA A 233 15.15 15.65 1.07
C ALA A 233 16.57 15.81 1.64
N THR A 234 17.61 15.44 0.89
CA THR A 234 19.01 15.41 1.37
C THR A 234 19.87 16.56 0.85
N GLU A 235 19.53 17.14 -0.30
CA GLU A 235 20.23 18.27 -0.92
C GLU A 235 19.24 19.22 -1.65
N PRO A 236 18.39 19.94 -0.90
CA PRO A 236 17.35 20.80 -1.47
C PRO A 236 17.91 21.94 -2.33
N THR A 237 19.09 22.45 -2.01
CA THR A 237 19.84 23.44 -2.79
C THR A 237 21.28 23.00 -2.99
N GLU A 238 21.88 23.37 -4.12
CA GLU A 238 23.23 22.93 -4.52
C GLU A 238 24.24 23.08 -3.37
N ASN A 239 24.93 21.99 -3.00
CA ASN A 239 25.91 21.91 -1.92
C ASN A 239 25.40 22.24 -0.52
N THR A 240 24.09 22.26 -0.29
CA THR A 240 23.48 22.44 1.03
C THR A 240 22.83 21.13 1.46
N PHE A 241 23.64 20.26 2.07
CA PHE A 241 23.17 18.97 2.55
C PHE A 241 22.44 19.08 3.88
N THR A 242 21.40 18.27 4.06
CA THR A 242 20.69 18.09 5.32
C THR A 242 20.34 16.61 5.50
N TYR A 243 20.39 16.13 6.73
CA TYR A 243 20.06 14.76 7.09
C TYR A 243 18.97 14.70 8.16
N ALA A 244 18.35 15.86 8.47
CA ALA A 244 17.42 16.03 9.58
C ALA A 244 16.19 15.10 9.53
N GLN A 245 15.77 14.66 8.34
CA GLN A 245 14.66 13.73 8.19
C GLN A 245 15.08 12.27 8.33
N ALA A 246 16.30 11.91 7.92
CA ALA A 246 16.76 10.52 7.85
C ALA A 246 17.55 10.10 9.10
N ASP A 247 18.32 10.99 9.73
CA ASP A 247 19.09 10.68 10.94
C ASP A 247 18.22 10.06 12.06
N PRO A 248 17.02 10.58 12.37
CA PRO A 248 16.16 9.96 13.39
C PRO A 248 15.72 8.54 13.02
N LEU A 249 15.53 8.26 11.73
CA LEU A 249 15.12 6.93 11.25
C LEU A 249 16.27 5.93 11.39
N LEU A 250 17.49 6.33 11.03
CA LEU A 250 18.67 5.48 11.18
C LEU A 250 19.02 5.25 12.65
N ALA A 251 18.93 6.28 13.50
CA ALA A 251 19.12 6.14 14.94
C ALA A 251 18.09 5.18 15.55
N TYR A 252 16.83 5.25 15.11
CA TYR A 252 15.81 4.30 15.52
C TYR A 252 16.13 2.87 15.05
N ALA A 253 16.59 2.72 13.81
CA ALA A 253 16.96 1.43 13.25
C ALA A 253 18.10 0.78 14.04
N GLU A 254 19.18 1.53 14.32
CA GLU A 254 20.29 1.09 15.14
C GLU A 254 19.84 0.68 16.55
N ALA A 255 19.02 1.51 17.21
CA ALA A 255 18.53 1.24 18.56
C ALA A 255 17.63 -0.01 18.66
N ASN A 256 17.05 -0.46 17.53
CA ASN A 256 16.12 -1.57 17.48
C ASN A 256 16.60 -2.74 16.61
N ASP A 257 17.89 -2.77 16.25
CA ASP A 257 18.51 -3.83 15.45
C ASP A 257 17.77 -4.06 14.11
N LEU A 258 17.40 -2.97 13.44
CA LEU A 258 16.77 -2.99 12.12
C LEU A 258 17.81 -2.65 11.05
N ALA A 259 17.88 -3.47 10.00
CA ALA A 259 18.69 -3.13 8.83
C ALA A 259 18.06 -1.97 8.05
N VAL A 260 18.86 -1.20 7.32
CA VAL A 260 18.38 -0.05 6.53
C VAL A 260 18.67 -0.27 5.05
N ARG A 261 17.64 -0.08 4.21
CA ARG A 261 17.79 0.10 2.77
C ARG A 261 17.81 1.60 2.45
N GLY A 262 18.87 2.05 1.78
CA GLY A 262 19.00 3.42 1.31
C GLY A 262 18.24 3.62 0.00
N HIS A 263 17.24 4.50 0.01
CA HIS A 263 16.38 4.77 -1.13
C HIS A 263 16.15 6.28 -1.31
N THR A 264 16.66 6.93 -2.35
CA THR A 264 17.54 6.42 -3.43
C THR A 264 18.48 7.53 -3.86
N LEU A 265 19.66 7.16 -4.38
CA LEU A 265 20.69 8.12 -4.78
C LEU A 265 20.40 8.83 -6.10
N VAL A 266 19.72 8.18 -7.05
CA VAL A 266 19.41 8.76 -8.35
C VAL A 266 18.01 8.35 -8.81
N TRP A 267 17.15 9.33 -9.03
CA TRP A 267 15.83 9.12 -9.60
C TRP A 267 15.46 10.25 -10.54
N HIS A 268 14.52 10.01 -11.44
CA HIS A 268 14.01 11.05 -12.34
C HIS A 268 12.94 11.92 -11.67
N ASN A 269 12.39 11.46 -10.55
CA ASN A 269 11.43 12.17 -9.72
C ASN A 269 12.10 12.57 -8.39
N GLN A 270 11.47 13.50 -7.64
CA GLN A 270 11.97 14.00 -6.34
C GLN A 270 13.47 14.38 -6.35
N THR A 271 13.87 14.98 -7.47
CA THR A 271 15.20 15.57 -7.67
C THR A 271 15.00 17.07 -7.90
N PRO A 272 15.66 17.95 -7.13
CA PRO A 272 15.46 19.39 -7.26
C PRO A 272 15.77 19.91 -8.67
N ALA A 273 14.98 20.89 -9.13
CA ALA A 273 15.13 21.44 -10.48
C ALA A 273 16.52 22.05 -10.73
N TRP A 274 17.20 22.56 -9.69
CA TRP A 274 18.55 23.14 -9.81
C TRP A 274 19.57 22.14 -10.36
N VAL A 275 19.40 20.84 -10.08
CA VAL A 275 20.29 19.77 -10.53
C VAL A 275 20.42 19.79 -12.06
N PHE A 276 19.32 20.11 -12.75
CA PHE A 276 19.19 20.13 -14.20
C PHE A 276 19.30 21.52 -14.83
N THR A 277 19.77 22.52 -14.07
CA THR A 277 19.98 23.89 -14.56
C THR A 277 21.46 24.09 -14.89
N GLY A 278 21.77 24.45 -16.14
CA GLY A 278 23.11 24.71 -16.64
C GLY A 278 23.75 25.92 -15.95
N ALA A 279 25.07 26.08 -16.15
CA ALA A 279 25.83 27.20 -15.57
C ALA A 279 25.36 28.58 -16.06
N ASP A 280 24.67 28.63 -17.18
CA ASP A 280 24.04 29.81 -17.77
C ASP A 280 22.63 30.10 -17.22
N GLY A 281 22.14 29.27 -16.30
CA GLY A 281 20.80 29.37 -15.72
C GLY A 281 19.68 28.81 -16.61
N GLN A 282 19.99 28.16 -17.74
CA GLN A 282 19.01 27.54 -18.63
C GLN A 282 18.85 26.04 -18.34
N PRO A 283 17.75 25.40 -18.78
CA PRO A 283 17.65 23.94 -18.72
C PRO A 283 18.79 23.26 -19.49
N MET A 284 19.43 22.26 -18.87
CA MET A 284 20.54 21.52 -19.46
C MET A 284 20.16 20.82 -20.78
N THR A 285 21.12 20.73 -21.69
CA THR A 285 21.01 20.02 -22.97
C THR A 285 22.17 19.03 -23.14
N ALA A 286 22.20 18.25 -24.22
CA ALA A 286 23.23 17.24 -24.48
C ALA A 286 24.57 17.84 -24.95
N THR A 287 25.07 18.87 -24.28
CA THR A 287 26.39 19.48 -24.50
C THR A 287 27.45 18.79 -23.65
N ALA A 288 28.73 18.97 -23.98
CA ALA A 288 29.81 18.41 -23.18
C ALA A 288 29.88 19.07 -21.80
N GLU A 289 29.64 20.38 -21.75
CA GLU A 289 29.66 21.22 -20.56
C GLU A 289 28.53 20.84 -19.59
N ASP A 290 27.29 20.72 -20.07
CA ASP A 290 26.15 20.31 -19.23
C ASP A 290 26.31 18.89 -18.72
N LYS A 291 26.84 17.99 -19.57
CA LYS A 291 27.13 16.62 -19.18
C LYS A 291 28.18 16.56 -18.08
N GLU A 292 29.30 17.27 -18.22
CA GLU A 292 30.35 17.32 -17.20
C GLU A 292 29.81 17.88 -15.88
N LEU A 293 29.06 18.98 -15.93
CA LEU A 293 28.45 19.59 -14.76
C LEU A 293 27.46 18.66 -14.05
N LEU A 294 26.56 18.00 -14.80
CA LEU A 294 25.57 17.09 -14.24
C LEU A 294 26.21 15.86 -13.59
N LEU A 295 27.24 15.29 -14.22
CA LEU A 295 27.99 14.17 -13.64
C LEU A 295 28.79 14.60 -12.40
N ALA A 296 29.34 15.82 -12.37
CA ALA A 296 30.02 16.36 -11.20
C ALA A 296 29.05 16.56 -10.01
N ARG A 297 27.85 17.09 -10.26
CA ARG A 297 26.79 17.21 -9.25
C ARG A 297 26.37 15.85 -8.70
N LEU A 298 26.17 14.87 -9.58
CA LEU A 298 25.87 13.48 -9.21
C LEU A 298 26.96 12.86 -8.34
N GLU A 299 28.22 13.00 -8.72
CA GLU A 299 29.32 12.50 -7.93
C GLU A 299 29.36 13.18 -6.54
N ASN A 300 29.24 14.50 -6.49
CA ASN A 300 29.22 15.25 -5.23
C ASN A 300 28.07 14.80 -4.32
N HIS A 301 26.86 14.64 -4.86
CA HIS A 301 25.70 14.19 -4.11
C HIS A 301 25.93 12.82 -3.46
N ILE A 302 26.31 11.82 -4.27
CA ILE A 302 26.53 10.45 -3.79
C ILE A 302 27.66 10.41 -2.75
N ARG A 303 28.75 11.15 -2.98
CA ARG A 303 29.85 11.21 -2.02
C ARG A 303 29.41 11.80 -0.68
N ASN A 304 28.57 12.83 -0.66
CA ASN A 304 28.10 13.41 0.59
C ASN A 304 27.06 12.51 1.27
N VAL A 305 26.05 12.02 0.55
CA VAL A 305 24.96 11.24 1.17
C VAL A 305 25.40 9.84 1.57
N ALA A 306 25.98 9.06 0.67
CA ALA A 306 26.33 7.67 0.97
C ALA A 306 27.53 7.58 1.93
N ALA A 307 28.51 8.49 1.86
CA ALA A 307 29.63 8.49 2.82
C ALA A 307 29.21 8.96 4.21
N HIS A 308 28.24 9.86 4.33
CA HIS A 308 27.72 10.32 5.62
C HIS A 308 27.19 9.15 6.46
N TYR A 309 26.42 8.26 5.84
CA TYR A 309 25.84 7.11 6.54
C TYR A 309 26.79 5.92 6.70
N GLY A 310 27.86 5.86 5.89
CA GLY A 310 28.87 4.80 5.99
C GLY A 310 28.23 3.41 6.11
N THR A 311 28.62 2.66 7.14
CA THR A 311 28.14 1.28 7.39
C THR A 311 26.73 1.16 7.94
N ALA A 312 26.06 2.27 8.26
CA ALA A 312 24.69 2.23 8.78
C ALA A 312 23.67 1.77 7.74
N ILE A 313 24.01 1.90 6.44
CA ILE A 313 23.18 1.46 5.33
C ILE A 313 23.89 0.33 4.57
N GLY A 314 23.33 -0.89 4.66
CA GLY A 314 23.91 -2.08 4.05
C GLY A 314 23.53 -2.32 2.59
N VAL A 315 22.52 -1.62 2.07
CA VAL A 315 22.06 -1.73 0.68
C VAL A 315 21.57 -0.38 0.16
N TRP A 316 21.89 -0.07 -1.08
CA TRP A 316 21.47 1.16 -1.76
C TRP A 316 20.76 0.84 -3.07
N ASP A 317 19.56 1.41 -3.22
CA ASP A 317 18.97 1.63 -4.53
C ASP A 317 19.76 2.79 -5.18
N VAL A 318 20.76 2.46 -6.00
CA VAL A 318 21.70 3.44 -6.57
C VAL A 318 21.03 4.25 -7.68
N VAL A 319 20.29 3.57 -8.55
CA VAL A 319 19.45 4.22 -9.56
C VAL A 319 18.05 3.60 -9.51
N ASN A 320 17.04 4.47 -9.62
CA ASN A 320 15.64 4.10 -9.54
C ASN A 320 14.92 4.40 -10.87
N GLU A 321 14.12 3.45 -11.34
CA GLU A 321 13.15 3.61 -12.44
C GLU A 321 13.75 4.13 -13.75
N VAL A 322 14.83 3.49 -14.19
CA VAL A 322 15.58 3.90 -15.39
C VAL A 322 14.98 3.36 -16.68
N ILE A 323 14.00 2.46 -16.60
CA ILE A 323 13.32 1.87 -17.76
C ILE A 323 11.98 2.54 -18.04
N ASP A 324 11.71 2.75 -19.34
CA ASP A 324 10.41 3.10 -19.92
C ASP A 324 10.17 2.17 -21.11
N GLU A 325 9.29 1.20 -20.92
CA GLU A 325 8.97 0.17 -21.91
C GLU A 325 8.30 0.69 -23.18
N SER A 326 7.86 1.96 -23.20
CA SER A 326 7.34 2.60 -24.41
C SER A 326 8.44 3.06 -25.37
N GLN A 327 9.69 3.15 -24.89
CA GLN A 327 10.84 3.53 -25.71
C GLN A 327 11.44 2.32 -26.41
N ALA A 328 11.86 2.47 -27.67
CA ALA A 328 12.44 1.38 -28.46
C ALA A 328 13.72 0.77 -27.86
N ASP A 329 14.51 1.57 -27.13
CA ASP A 329 15.69 1.12 -26.38
C ASP A 329 15.37 0.78 -24.91
N GLY A 330 14.14 1.00 -24.47
CA GLY A 330 13.66 0.81 -23.11
C GLY A 330 14.17 1.84 -22.10
N LEU A 331 14.92 2.87 -22.49
CA LEU A 331 15.54 3.80 -21.54
C LEU A 331 14.65 5.01 -21.32
N ARG A 332 14.33 5.31 -20.06
CA ARG A 332 13.51 6.47 -19.70
C ARG A 332 14.14 7.76 -20.20
N ARG A 333 13.36 8.60 -20.87
CA ARG A 333 13.77 9.93 -21.37
C ARG A 333 13.81 10.98 -20.26
N SER A 334 14.49 10.69 -19.16
CA SER A 334 14.76 11.65 -18.09
C SER A 334 15.82 12.66 -18.53
N THR A 335 15.95 13.78 -17.82
CA THR A 335 17.04 14.74 -18.08
C THR A 335 18.41 14.09 -17.85
N TRP A 336 18.53 13.19 -16.86
CA TRP A 336 19.73 12.36 -16.66
C TRP A 336 20.18 11.66 -17.96
N TYR A 337 19.25 10.94 -18.60
CA TYR A 337 19.54 10.19 -19.82
C TYR A 337 19.73 11.11 -21.03
N THR A 338 18.89 12.12 -21.18
CA THR A 338 18.94 13.06 -22.32
C THR A 338 20.27 13.82 -22.37
N VAL A 339 20.79 14.23 -21.20
CA VAL A 339 22.05 15.00 -21.11
C VAL A 339 23.28 14.08 -21.14
N THR A 340 23.25 12.94 -20.44
CA THR A 340 24.47 12.14 -20.20
C THR A 340 24.50 10.78 -20.91
N GLY A 341 23.39 10.35 -21.51
CA GLY A 341 23.22 8.96 -21.93
C GLY A 341 23.21 8.02 -20.72
N LEU A 342 23.99 6.93 -20.78
CA LEU A 342 24.14 5.98 -19.67
C LEU A 342 25.22 6.36 -18.66
N ASP A 343 25.95 7.47 -18.87
CA ASP A 343 27.10 7.81 -18.03
C ASP A 343 26.71 8.19 -16.61
N TYR A 344 25.48 8.69 -16.38
CA TYR A 344 24.99 8.89 -15.01
C TYR A 344 24.88 7.57 -14.23
N ILE A 345 24.41 6.47 -14.85
CA ILE A 345 24.33 5.17 -14.18
C ILE A 345 25.73 4.65 -13.85
N ARG A 346 26.65 4.71 -14.82
CA ARG A 346 28.04 4.29 -14.62
C ARG A 346 28.72 5.08 -13.50
N THR A 347 28.52 6.40 -13.51
CA THR A 347 29.07 7.31 -12.49
C THR A 347 28.48 7.00 -11.13
N ALA A 348 27.16 6.85 -11.03
CA ALA A 348 26.48 6.58 -9.76
C ALA A 348 26.99 5.31 -9.09
N PHE A 349 27.04 4.20 -9.83
CA PHE A 349 27.54 2.92 -9.29
C PHE A 349 29.03 2.94 -8.97
N ARG A 350 29.85 3.59 -9.79
CA ARG A 350 31.29 3.75 -9.50
C ARG A 350 31.47 4.50 -8.18
N VAL A 351 30.87 5.67 -8.04
CA VAL A 351 31.02 6.53 -6.86
C VAL A 351 30.42 5.86 -5.62
N ALA A 352 29.24 5.25 -5.73
CA ALA A 352 28.63 4.49 -4.64
C ALA A 352 29.54 3.36 -4.16
N ARG A 353 30.17 2.60 -5.06
CA ARG A 353 31.14 1.57 -4.68
C ARG A 353 32.38 2.13 -3.99
N GLU A 354 32.86 3.30 -4.42
CA GLU A 354 34.02 3.95 -3.79
C GLU A 354 33.75 4.38 -2.34
N VAL A 355 32.57 4.94 -2.05
CA VAL A 355 32.25 5.49 -0.72
C VAL A 355 31.50 4.53 0.19
N ALA A 356 30.80 3.56 -0.36
CA ALA A 356 30.09 2.51 0.39
C ALA A 356 30.50 1.10 -0.10
N PRO A 357 31.80 0.73 0.01
CA PRO A 357 32.30 -0.53 -0.54
C PRO A 357 31.69 -1.79 0.11
N HIS A 358 31.15 -1.64 1.33
CA HIS A 358 30.48 -2.70 2.09
C HIS A 358 29.02 -2.90 1.68
N ALA A 359 28.39 -1.90 1.08
CA ALA A 359 26.98 -1.94 0.75
C ALA A 359 26.73 -2.74 -0.54
N LYS A 360 25.55 -3.34 -0.62
CA LYS A 360 25.04 -3.94 -1.85
C LYS A 360 24.38 -2.88 -2.72
N LEU A 361 24.72 -2.87 -4.02
CA LEU A 361 24.30 -1.81 -4.95
C LEU A 361 23.27 -2.34 -5.95
N PHE A 362 22.08 -1.73 -5.94
CA PHE A 362 20.91 -2.18 -6.69
C PHE A 362 20.48 -1.20 -7.78
N ILE A 363 20.00 -1.76 -8.90
CA ILE A 363 19.07 -1.06 -9.81
C ILE A 363 17.65 -1.46 -9.37
N ASN A 364 16.80 -0.49 -9.06
CA ASN A 364 15.42 -0.71 -8.59
C ASN A 364 14.40 -0.19 -9.61
N ASP A 365 13.34 -0.94 -9.91
CA ASP A 365 12.32 -0.53 -10.88
C ASP A 365 10.94 -1.18 -10.62
N TYR A 366 9.87 -0.50 -11.00
CA TYR A 366 8.49 -1.04 -10.99
C TYR A 366 8.17 -1.81 -12.26
N ASN A 367 7.03 -2.52 -12.27
CA ASN A 367 6.52 -3.25 -13.44
C ASN A 367 7.52 -4.25 -14.04
N THR A 368 8.45 -4.78 -13.26
CA THR A 368 9.42 -5.78 -13.73
C THR A 368 8.77 -7.13 -14.07
N ASN A 369 7.48 -7.31 -13.75
CA ASN A 369 6.63 -8.39 -14.22
C ASN A 369 6.11 -8.20 -15.66
N VAL A 370 6.13 -6.97 -16.20
CA VAL A 370 5.76 -6.69 -17.59
C VAL A 370 6.88 -7.16 -18.52
N PRO A 371 6.62 -8.07 -19.49
CA PRO A 371 7.67 -8.69 -20.30
C PRO A 371 8.60 -7.69 -21.01
N ALA A 372 8.05 -6.64 -21.63
CA ALA A 372 8.84 -5.63 -22.32
C ALA A 372 9.80 -4.91 -21.36
N LYS A 373 9.26 -4.37 -20.25
CA LYS A 373 10.05 -3.65 -19.24
C LYS A 373 11.11 -4.56 -18.60
N ARG A 374 10.71 -5.78 -18.23
CA ARG A 374 11.57 -6.83 -17.68
C ARG A 374 12.78 -7.12 -18.58
N ASP A 375 12.53 -7.31 -19.88
CA ASP A 375 13.58 -7.68 -20.81
C ASP A 375 14.54 -6.51 -21.07
N HIS A 376 14.05 -5.27 -21.12
CA HIS A 376 14.90 -4.08 -21.18
C HIS A 376 15.77 -3.92 -19.93
N LEU A 377 15.21 -4.10 -18.72
CA LEU A 377 15.97 -4.04 -17.48
C LEU A 377 17.06 -5.12 -17.42
N PHE A 378 16.71 -6.37 -17.77
CA PHE A 378 17.66 -7.48 -17.85
C PHE A 378 18.83 -7.17 -18.80
N ASN A 379 18.52 -6.67 -20.00
CA ASN A 379 19.53 -6.35 -21.01
C ASN A 379 20.42 -5.17 -20.55
N LEU A 380 19.84 -4.16 -19.89
CA LEU A 380 20.60 -3.05 -19.33
C LEU A 380 21.58 -3.52 -18.25
N ILE A 381 21.12 -4.33 -17.29
CA ILE A 381 21.99 -4.88 -16.23
C ILE A 381 23.10 -5.74 -16.84
N GLN A 382 22.76 -6.63 -17.77
CA GLN A 382 23.75 -7.47 -18.45
C GLN A 382 24.83 -6.62 -19.14
N ARG A 383 24.41 -5.58 -19.87
CA ARG A 383 25.32 -4.64 -20.53
C ARG A 383 26.23 -3.93 -19.53
N LEU A 384 25.66 -3.30 -18.50
CA LEU A 384 26.44 -2.53 -17.52
C LEU A 384 27.43 -3.42 -16.77
N ARG A 385 27.05 -4.65 -16.41
CA ARG A 385 27.97 -5.60 -15.78
C ARG A 385 29.09 -6.05 -16.73
N ALA A 386 28.80 -6.25 -18.02
CA ALA A 386 29.83 -6.53 -19.02
C ALA A 386 30.81 -5.36 -19.20
N GLU A 387 30.38 -4.13 -18.93
CA GLU A 387 31.20 -2.91 -18.91
C GLU A 387 31.94 -2.71 -17.56
N GLY A 388 31.77 -3.60 -16.58
CA GLY A 388 32.45 -3.55 -15.27
C GLY A 388 31.75 -2.71 -14.21
N VAL A 389 30.50 -2.29 -14.44
CA VAL A 389 29.71 -1.55 -13.44
C VAL A 389 29.35 -2.47 -12.26
N PRO A 390 29.62 -2.07 -11.00
CA PRO A 390 29.50 -2.94 -9.83
C PRO A 390 28.05 -3.07 -9.33
N ILE A 391 27.22 -3.78 -10.09
CA ILE A 391 25.82 -4.07 -9.73
C ILE A 391 25.76 -5.41 -8.99
N ASP A 392 25.30 -5.37 -7.73
CA ASP A 392 25.16 -6.57 -6.87
C ASP A 392 23.76 -7.18 -6.92
N GLY A 393 22.75 -6.38 -7.28
CA GLY A 393 21.37 -6.85 -7.26
C GLY A 393 20.39 -6.05 -8.11
N VAL A 394 19.19 -6.59 -8.24
CA VAL A 394 18.03 -5.98 -8.87
C VAL A 394 16.87 -5.92 -7.88
N GLY A 395 16.26 -4.74 -7.79
CA GLY A 395 15.08 -4.48 -6.97
C GLY A 395 13.82 -4.57 -7.82
N HIS A 396 12.84 -5.31 -7.33
CA HIS A 396 11.50 -5.41 -7.91
C HIS A 396 10.55 -4.70 -6.94
N GLN A 397 10.03 -3.53 -7.33
CA GLN A 397 9.15 -2.74 -6.45
C GLN A 397 7.88 -3.54 -6.10
N VAL A 398 7.22 -4.15 -7.08
CA VAL A 398 5.99 -4.96 -6.89
C VAL A 398 4.83 -4.12 -6.32
N HIS A 399 4.62 -2.94 -6.90
CA HIS A 399 3.34 -2.23 -6.79
C HIS A 399 2.29 -2.93 -7.64
N ILE A 400 1.36 -3.63 -7.00
CA ILE A 400 0.41 -4.51 -7.67
C ILE A 400 -1.01 -4.29 -7.15
N ASN A 401 -1.99 -5.01 -7.71
CA ASN A 401 -3.36 -4.96 -7.25
C ASN A 401 -4.00 -6.34 -7.16
N ILE A 402 -5.23 -6.40 -6.65
CA ILE A 402 -5.97 -7.65 -6.47
C ILE A 402 -6.23 -8.45 -7.76
N ASN A 403 -6.07 -7.85 -8.94
CA ASN A 403 -6.34 -8.47 -10.24
C ASN A 403 -5.08 -8.72 -11.08
N TRP A 404 -3.98 -8.05 -10.76
CA TRP A 404 -2.78 -8.05 -11.58
C TRP A 404 -1.53 -7.77 -10.74
N PRO A 405 -0.40 -8.45 -11.02
CA PRO A 405 -0.22 -9.51 -12.03
C PRO A 405 -0.68 -10.88 -11.57
N THR A 406 -0.70 -11.84 -12.49
CA THR A 406 -0.83 -13.26 -12.16
C THR A 406 0.46 -13.80 -11.52
N ILE A 407 0.34 -14.86 -10.73
CA ILE A 407 1.51 -15.57 -10.17
C ILE A 407 2.46 -16.08 -11.26
N ALA A 408 1.93 -16.43 -12.44
CA ALA A 408 2.77 -16.85 -13.57
C ALA A 408 3.64 -15.70 -14.11
N GLU A 409 3.11 -14.49 -14.19
CA GLU A 409 3.87 -13.29 -14.59
C GLU A 409 4.91 -12.92 -13.54
N SER A 410 4.56 -12.94 -12.25
CA SER A 410 5.49 -12.72 -11.14
C SER A 410 6.60 -13.78 -11.09
N ARG A 411 6.29 -15.04 -11.37
CA ARG A 411 7.29 -16.10 -11.49
C ARG A 411 8.23 -15.86 -12.66
N ALA A 412 7.69 -15.44 -13.81
CA ALA A 412 8.48 -15.14 -14.99
C ALA A 412 9.37 -13.90 -14.80
N MET A 413 8.97 -12.93 -13.95
CA MET A 413 9.83 -11.85 -13.48
C MET A 413 11.08 -12.42 -12.79
N LEU A 414 10.89 -13.16 -11.70
CA LEU A 414 11.99 -13.68 -10.88
C LEU A 414 12.91 -14.61 -11.69
N ALA A 415 12.32 -15.55 -12.43
CA ALA A 415 13.06 -16.51 -13.26
C ALA A 415 13.97 -15.85 -14.30
N LYS A 416 13.61 -14.66 -14.81
CA LYS A 416 14.41 -13.95 -15.81
C LYS A 416 15.76 -13.50 -15.27
N PHE A 417 15.81 -13.06 -14.01
CA PHE A 417 17.03 -12.47 -13.42
C PHE A 417 17.93 -13.49 -12.73
N VAL A 418 17.43 -14.68 -12.35
CA VAL A 418 18.24 -15.76 -11.75
C VAL A 418 19.57 -16.03 -12.49
N PRO A 419 19.60 -16.17 -13.84
CA PRO A 419 20.84 -16.47 -14.56
C PRO A 419 21.91 -15.37 -14.50
N LEU A 420 21.57 -14.15 -14.06
CA LEU A 420 22.56 -13.08 -13.87
C LEU A 420 23.47 -13.34 -12.66
N GLY A 421 23.06 -14.20 -11.71
CA GLY A 421 23.84 -14.48 -10.50
C GLY A 421 24.05 -13.25 -9.62
N ILE A 422 23.05 -12.35 -9.60
CA ILE A 422 22.98 -11.17 -8.71
C ILE A 422 21.83 -11.37 -7.73
N GLU A 423 21.84 -10.63 -6.63
CA GLU A 423 20.76 -10.67 -5.64
C GLU A 423 19.45 -10.11 -6.22
N GLN A 424 18.32 -10.68 -5.79
CA GLN A 424 17.00 -10.12 -6.05
C GLN A 424 16.39 -9.66 -4.74
N GLN A 425 15.72 -8.51 -4.74
CA GLN A 425 14.93 -8.06 -3.59
C GLN A 425 13.55 -7.62 -4.06
N ILE A 426 12.52 -7.95 -3.29
CA ILE A 426 11.22 -7.30 -3.41
C ILE A 426 11.28 -6.06 -2.54
N THR A 427 11.14 -4.88 -3.12
CA THR A 427 11.60 -3.64 -2.48
C THR A 427 10.48 -2.74 -1.98
N GLU A 428 9.28 -2.80 -2.59
CA GLU A 428 8.21 -1.81 -2.36
C GLU A 428 6.82 -2.46 -2.49
N MET A 429 6.65 -3.70 -2.00
CA MET A 429 5.41 -4.42 -2.28
C MET A 429 4.22 -3.79 -1.56
N ASP A 430 3.18 -3.51 -2.33
CA ASP A 430 1.85 -3.16 -1.85
C ASP A 430 0.80 -3.78 -2.80
N VAL A 431 -0.42 -4.00 -2.30
CA VAL A 431 -1.49 -4.65 -3.06
C VAL A 431 -2.74 -3.80 -3.00
N SER A 432 -2.96 -2.96 -4.01
CA SER A 432 -4.17 -2.15 -4.11
C SER A 432 -5.43 -3.02 -4.08
N ILE A 433 -6.46 -2.60 -3.33
CA ILE A 433 -7.77 -3.28 -3.30
C ILE A 433 -8.59 -3.02 -4.57
N TYR A 434 -8.14 -2.10 -5.42
CA TYR A 434 -8.82 -1.72 -6.64
C TYR A 434 -8.30 -2.51 -7.84
N GLY A 435 -9.19 -2.82 -8.78
CA GLY A 435 -8.79 -3.43 -10.04
C GLY A 435 -8.19 -2.44 -11.03
N ASP A 436 -8.63 -1.19 -10.95
CA ASP A 436 -8.27 -0.09 -11.85
C ASP A 436 -8.53 1.28 -11.20
N ASP A 437 -8.13 2.35 -11.89
CA ASP A 437 -8.22 3.74 -11.42
C ASP A 437 -9.65 4.33 -11.44
N GLY A 438 -10.62 3.63 -12.04
CA GLY A 438 -12.02 4.05 -12.12
C GLY A 438 -12.89 3.62 -10.93
N GLU A 439 -12.44 2.69 -10.11
CA GLU A 439 -13.14 2.26 -8.91
C GLU A 439 -12.98 3.28 -7.74
N SER A 440 -13.93 3.33 -6.80
CA SER A 440 -13.75 4.10 -5.56
C SER A 440 -14.76 3.61 -4.53
N PHE A 441 -14.29 3.34 -3.32
CA PHE A 441 -15.14 2.90 -2.24
C PHE A 441 -15.06 3.86 -1.05
N PRO A 442 -16.19 4.24 -0.44
CA PRO A 442 -16.16 5.04 0.79
C PRO A 442 -15.52 4.26 1.96
N THR A 443 -15.55 2.93 1.89
CA THR A 443 -14.90 2.03 2.84
C THR A 443 -14.45 0.77 2.09
N PRO A 444 -13.25 0.23 2.35
CA PRO A 444 -12.77 -0.98 1.70
C PRO A 444 -13.78 -2.14 1.78
N PRO A 445 -14.26 -2.66 0.64
CA PRO A 445 -15.22 -3.77 0.63
C PRO A 445 -14.59 -5.07 1.15
N ALA A 446 -15.40 -5.86 1.86
CA ALA A 446 -14.94 -7.05 2.55
C ALA A 446 -14.43 -8.15 1.59
N ASP A 447 -15.05 -8.28 0.42
CA ASP A 447 -14.62 -9.18 -0.66
C ASP A 447 -13.28 -8.74 -1.29
N ARG A 448 -13.04 -7.44 -1.40
CA ARG A 448 -11.77 -6.88 -1.90
C ARG A 448 -10.63 -7.13 -0.93
N LEU A 449 -10.86 -6.93 0.37
CA LEU A 449 -9.89 -7.25 1.42
C LEU A 449 -9.60 -8.76 1.51
N LEU A 450 -10.61 -9.61 1.29
CA LEU A 450 -10.43 -11.07 1.21
C LEU A 450 -9.58 -11.45 -0.01
N LYS A 451 -9.83 -10.83 -1.17
CA LYS A 451 -9.04 -11.07 -2.37
C LYS A 451 -7.58 -10.62 -2.20
N GLN A 452 -7.37 -9.45 -1.61
CA GLN A 452 -6.04 -8.96 -1.24
C GLN A 452 -5.30 -9.96 -0.35
N ALA A 453 -5.99 -10.58 0.62
CA ALA A 453 -5.39 -11.60 1.48
C ALA A 453 -4.86 -12.80 0.70
N TYR A 454 -5.59 -13.27 -0.32
CA TYR A 454 -5.12 -14.35 -1.18
C TYR A 454 -3.97 -13.93 -2.08
N VAL A 455 -3.92 -12.67 -2.55
CA VAL A 455 -2.77 -12.16 -3.31
C VAL A 455 -1.52 -12.13 -2.45
N TYR A 456 -1.58 -11.61 -1.21
CA TYR A 456 -0.44 -11.67 -0.29
C TYR A 456 0.01 -13.10 0.00
N ARG A 457 -0.92 -14.03 0.24
CA ARG A 457 -0.62 -15.46 0.41
C ARG A 457 0.14 -16.03 -0.78
N ASP A 458 -0.38 -15.83 -1.99
CA ASP A 458 0.16 -16.45 -3.19
C ASP A 458 1.50 -15.85 -3.61
N MET A 459 1.68 -14.54 -3.41
CA MET A 459 2.96 -13.87 -3.65
C MET A 459 4.03 -14.32 -2.65
N PHE A 460 3.73 -14.39 -1.35
CA PHE A 460 4.69 -14.90 -0.37
C PHE A 460 4.96 -16.40 -0.54
N ALA A 461 4.00 -17.20 -1.01
CA ALA A 461 4.27 -18.58 -1.40
C ALA A 461 5.26 -18.65 -2.57
N LEU A 462 5.07 -17.83 -3.61
CA LEU A 462 6.01 -17.70 -4.72
C LEU A 462 7.41 -17.26 -4.25
N PHE A 463 7.50 -16.24 -3.38
CA PHE A 463 8.80 -15.76 -2.90
C PHE A 463 9.59 -16.83 -2.15
N ARG A 464 8.91 -17.68 -1.36
CA ARG A 464 9.54 -18.83 -0.68
C ARG A 464 10.11 -19.86 -1.66
N GLU A 465 9.54 -20.00 -2.85
CA GLU A 465 10.10 -20.87 -3.90
C GLU A 465 11.44 -20.34 -4.45
N TYR A 466 11.71 -19.04 -4.29
CA TYR A 466 12.94 -18.36 -4.69
C TYR A 466 13.78 -17.90 -3.49
N ALA A 467 13.66 -18.57 -2.35
CA ALA A 467 14.39 -18.23 -1.12
C ALA A 467 15.93 -18.30 -1.26
N GLY A 468 16.45 -18.95 -2.32
CA GLY A 468 17.88 -18.96 -2.62
C GLY A 468 18.38 -17.70 -3.34
N GLU A 469 17.46 -16.94 -3.96
CA GLU A 469 17.77 -15.80 -4.81
C GLU A 469 17.21 -14.48 -4.27
N ILE A 470 16.10 -14.52 -3.52
CA ILE A 470 15.49 -13.36 -2.87
C ILE A 470 16.17 -13.13 -1.51
N THR A 471 16.82 -11.98 -1.33
CA THR A 471 17.53 -11.64 -0.08
C THR A 471 16.77 -10.69 0.83
N SER A 472 15.61 -10.15 0.41
CA SER A 472 14.72 -9.33 1.24
C SER A 472 13.35 -9.15 0.57
N VAL A 473 12.30 -9.00 1.38
CA VAL A 473 10.97 -8.54 0.95
C VAL A 473 10.55 -7.35 1.80
N THR A 474 10.37 -6.18 1.20
CA THR A 474 9.94 -4.95 1.88
C THR A 474 8.56 -4.53 1.40
N LEU A 475 7.69 -4.18 2.35
CA LEU A 475 6.39 -3.58 2.06
C LEU A 475 6.50 -2.06 1.96
N TRP A 476 5.77 -1.42 1.05
CA TRP A 476 5.83 0.04 0.87
C TRP A 476 4.91 0.81 1.81
N GLY A 477 5.10 0.57 3.10
CA GLY A 477 4.41 1.22 4.20
C GLY A 477 4.29 0.29 5.39
N LEU A 478 3.98 0.87 6.56
CA LEU A 478 3.77 0.10 7.79
C LEU A 478 2.32 -0.35 7.95
N ALA A 479 1.36 0.54 7.71
CA ALA A 479 -0.07 0.31 7.90
C ALA A 479 -0.91 1.25 7.01
N ASP A 480 -2.18 0.91 6.80
CA ASP A 480 -3.07 1.61 5.86
C ASP A 480 -3.37 3.07 6.22
N ASP A 481 -2.99 3.54 7.42
CA ASP A 481 -3.11 4.95 7.79
C ASP A 481 -2.04 5.86 7.18
N ASN A 482 -0.99 5.27 6.61
CA ASN A 482 0.03 5.98 5.84
C ASN A 482 0.44 5.17 4.60
N THR A 483 -0.26 5.40 3.49
CA THR A 483 0.09 4.83 2.19
C THR A 483 0.03 5.91 1.10
N TRP A 484 0.99 5.86 0.18
CA TRP A 484 1.03 6.76 -0.97
C TRP A 484 -0.17 6.55 -1.93
N LEU A 485 -0.72 5.33 -1.96
CA LEU A 485 -1.86 4.97 -2.79
C LEU A 485 -3.15 5.72 -2.43
N ASP A 486 -3.17 6.42 -1.29
CA ASP A 486 -4.30 7.27 -0.92
C ASP A 486 -4.40 8.55 -1.78
N THR A 487 -3.31 8.93 -2.43
CA THR A 487 -3.19 10.21 -3.16
C THR A 487 -2.83 10.05 -4.63
N PHE A 488 -2.21 8.92 -5.00
CA PHE A 488 -1.74 8.63 -6.34
C PHE A 488 -1.99 7.14 -6.66
N PRO A 489 -2.38 6.76 -7.90
CA PRO A 489 -2.60 7.61 -9.07
C PRO A 489 -3.91 8.42 -8.99
N VAL A 490 -4.81 8.06 -8.09
CA VAL A 490 -6.09 8.72 -7.85
C VAL A 490 -6.25 8.98 -6.36
N THR A 491 -6.78 10.16 -5.99
CA THR A 491 -7.05 10.49 -4.59
C THR A 491 -8.28 9.72 -4.07
N ARG A 492 -8.06 8.60 -3.39
CA ARG A 492 -9.07 7.71 -2.77
C ARG A 492 -8.39 6.80 -1.74
N LYS A 493 -9.09 6.31 -0.73
CA LYS A 493 -8.50 5.36 0.23
C LYS A 493 -8.28 3.99 -0.41
N ASP A 494 -7.08 3.41 -0.28
CA ASP A 494 -6.73 2.12 -0.91
C ASP A 494 -6.60 0.94 0.06
N ALA A 495 -6.09 1.15 1.27
CA ALA A 495 -5.85 0.07 2.23
C ALA A 495 -4.99 -1.11 1.69
N PRO A 496 -3.75 -0.87 1.19
CA PRO A 496 -2.98 -1.85 0.44
C PRO A 496 -2.04 -2.75 1.28
N LEU A 497 -1.95 -2.54 2.61
CA LEU A 497 -0.92 -3.12 3.48
C LEU A 497 -1.45 -4.23 4.39
N LEU A 498 -0.61 -4.76 5.29
CA LEU A 498 -0.96 -5.87 6.19
C LEU A 498 -1.77 -5.43 7.43
N PHE A 499 -1.66 -4.16 7.82
CA PHE A 499 -2.30 -3.61 9.02
C PHE A 499 -3.25 -2.48 8.63
N ASP A 500 -4.39 -2.40 9.31
CA ASP A 500 -5.41 -1.38 9.05
C ASP A 500 -5.01 0.01 9.56
N THR A 501 -5.88 1.00 9.37
CA THR A 501 -5.64 2.38 9.79
C THR A 501 -5.57 2.58 11.32
N ARG A 502 -5.78 1.51 12.09
CA ARG A 502 -5.70 1.44 13.56
C ARG A 502 -4.63 0.46 14.02
N LEU A 503 -3.70 0.10 13.13
CA LEU A 503 -2.55 -0.76 13.41
C LEU A 503 -2.93 -2.21 13.76
N GLN A 504 -4.13 -2.64 13.40
CA GLN A 504 -4.61 -4.00 13.66
C GLN A 504 -4.40 -4.89 12.43
N ALA A 505 -4.09 -6.17 12.65
CA ALA A 505 -3.85 -7.13 11.57
C ALA A 505 -5.09 -7.34 10.70
N LYS A 506 -4.92 -7.23 9.38
CA LYS A 506 -5.95 -7.54 8.38
C LYS A 506 -5.93 -9.02 7.97
N SER A 507 -6.91 -9.44 7.18
CA SER A 507 -6.83 -10.73 6.48
C SER A 507 -5.56 -10.86 5.62
N ALA A 508 -5.06 -9.74 5.07
CA ALA A 508 -3.78 -9.68 4.35
C ALA A 508 -2.58 -10.15 5.20
N TYR A 509 -2.49 -9.71 6.46
CA TYR A 509 -1.49 -10.19 7.40
C TYR A 509 -1.56 -11.73 7.58
N TRP A 510 -2.77 -12.29 7.72
CA TRP A 510 -2.94 -13.73 7.83
C TRP A 510 -2.56 -14.48 6.55
N GLY A 511 -2.75 -13.86 5.38
CA GLY A 511 -2.24 -14.41 4.12
C GLY A 511 -0.73 -14.66 4.13
N VAL A 512 0.04 -13.82 4.82
CA VAL A 512 1.50 -13.97 4.94
C VAL A 512 1.89 -14.96 6.04
N VAL A 513 1.25 -14.85 7.21
CA VAL A 513 1.69 -15.50 8.46
C VAL A 513 1.03 -16.86 8.71
N ASP A 514 -0.27 -16.98 8.45
CA ASP A 514 -1.01 -18.23 8.66
C ASP A 514 -2.25 -18.24 7.75
N PRO A 515 -2.11 -18.71 6.50
CA PRO A 515 -3.19 -18.66 5.52
C PRO A 515 -4.46 -19.42 5.92
N SER A 516 -4.37 -20.32 6.91
CA SER A 516 -5.54 -21.03 7.46
C SER A 516 -6.49 -20.11 8.24
N LYS A 517 -6.00 -18.93 8.65
CA LYS A 517 -6.76 -17.89 9.36
C LYS A 517 -7.33 -16.81 8.45
N ILE A 518 -7.22 -16.95 7.13
CA ILE A 518 -7.98 -16.10 6.22
C ILE A 518 -9.47 -16.40 6.43
N THR A 519 -10.17 -15.50 7.11
CA THR A 519 -11.61 -15.61 7.36
C THR A 519 -12.39 -14.84 6.31
N ASP A 520 -13.40 -15.47 5.74
CA ASP A 520 -14.40 -14.78 4.92
C ASP A 520 -15.30 -13.93 5.84
N PRO A 521 -15.36 -12.60 5.65
CA PRO A 521 -16.20 -11.71 6.46
C PRO A 521 -17.71 -12.02 6.35
N THR A 522 -18.14 -12.88 5.41
CA THR A 522 -19.54 -13.35 5.29
C THR A 522 -19.90 -14.54 6.19
N GLY A 523 -18.98 -15.04 7.01
CA GLY A 523 -19.29 -16.01 8.07
C GLY A 523 -19.64 -17.42 7.61
N SER A 524 -19.32 -17.80 6.37
CA SER A 524 -19.34 -19.21 5.98
C SER A 524 -17.99 -19.86 6.31
N PRO A 525 -17.95 -21.01 7.01
CA PRO A 525 -16.71 -21.71 7.28
C PRO A 525 -16.03 -22.06 5.95
N SER A 526 -14.75 -21.72 5.82
CA SER A 526 -13.95 -21.98 4.63
C SER A 526 -13.76 -23.47 4.44
N THR A 527 -14.54 -24.08 3.56
CA THR A 527 -14.25 -25.41 3.04
C THR A 527 -13.54 -25.28 1.71
N GLY A 528 -12.22 -25.46 1.73
CA GLY A 528 -11.39 -26.03 0.65
C GLY A 528 -11.50 -25.43 -0.76
N THR A 529 -10.35 -25.13 -1.35
CA THR A 529 -10.16 -24.89 -2.80
C THR A 529 -11.14 -25.67 -3.69
N SER A 530 -12.12 -24.98 -4.25
CA SER A 530 -13.06 -25.52 -5.24
C SER A 530 -12.31 -25.85 -6.53
N PHE A 531 -12.38 -27.11 -6.97
CA PHE A 531 -11.84 -27.59 -8.26
C PHE A 531 -12.89 -27.56 -9.38
N CYS A 532 -13.99 -26.82 -9.19
CA CYS A 532 -15.14 -26.89 -10.08
C CYS A 532 -15.65 -25.49 -10.47
N ALA A 533 -15.94 -25.30 -11.75
CA ALA A 533 -16.73 -24.18 -12.26
C ALA A 533 -17.91 -24.68 -13.09
N VAL A 534 -19.07 -24.04 -12.98
CA VAL A 534 -20.30 -24.41 -13.67
C VAL A 534 -20.89 -23.19 -14.39
N THR A 535 -21.30 -23.40 -15.64
CA THR A 535 -22.09 -22.43 -16.39
C THR A 535 -23.49 -22.97 -16.59
N TYR A 536 -24.52 -22.20 -16.25
CA TYR A 536 -25.93 -22.58 -16.45
C TYR A 536 -26.59 -21.64 -17.47
N ARG A 537 -27.25 -22.20 -18.48
CA ARG A 537 -27.97 -21.42 -19.50
C ARG A 537 -29.37 -21.96 -19.73
N VAL A 538 -30.34 -21.06 -19.89
CA VAL A 538 -31.65 -21.38 -20.46
C VAL A 538 -31.55 -21.15 -21.97
N THR A 539 -31.59 -22.22 -22.75
CA THR A 539 -31.40 -22.17 -24.21
C THR A 539 -32.71 -22.07 -24.99
N GLY A 540 -33.84 -22.36 -24.32
CA GLY A 540 -35.19 -22.18 -24.87
C GLY A 540 -36.23 -22.10 -23.75
N SER A 541 -37.35 -21.41 -24.00
CA SER A 541 -38.41 -21.17 -23.01
C SER A 541 -39.77 -21.09 -23.69
N TRP A 542 -40.80 -21.66 -23.07
CA TRP A 542 -42.20 -21.61 -23.53
C TRP A 542 -43.15 -21.57 -22.33
N PRO A 543 -44.46 -21.29 -22.53
CA PRO A 543 -45.41 -21.28 -21.41
C PRO A 543 -45.42 -22.63 -20.67
N GLY A 544 -44.96 -22.62 -19.42
CA GLY A 544 -44.91 -23.79 -18.53
C GLY A 544 -43.68 -24.68 -18.65
N GLY A 545 -42.68 -24.35 -19.49
CA GLY A 545 -41.46 -25.13 -19.60
C GLY A 545 -40.27 -24.46 -20.28
N PHE A 546 -39.12 -25.12 -20.22
CA PHE A 546 -37.86 -24.63 -20.76
C PHE A 546 -36.87 -25.73 -21.09
N GLN A 547 -35.86 -25.33 -21.85
CA GLN A 547 -34.65 -26.10 -22.08
C GLN A 547 -33.48 -25.44 -21.37
N GLY A 548 -32.78 -26.22 -20.54
CA GLY A 548 -31.57 -25.82 -19.83
C GLY A 548 -30.34 -26.56 -20.35
N GLU A 549 -29.19 -25.91 -20.28
CA GLU A 549 -27.87 -26.49 -20.51
C GLU A 549 -26.96 -26.14 -19.34
N ILE A 550 -26.19 -27.12 -18.86
CA ILE A 550 -25.19 -26.94 -17.81
C ILE A 550 -23.85 -27.43 -18.33
N ARG A 551 -22.86 -26.55 -18.33
CA ARG A 551 -21.46 -26.91 -18.58
C ARG A 551 -20.73 -27.04 -17.25
N ILE A 552 -20.01 -28.14 -17.08
CA ILE A 552 -19.19 -28.45 -15.91
C ILE A 552 -17.72 -28.37 -16.35
N ASN A 553 -16.92 -27.54 -15.70
CA ASN A 553 -15.49 -27.42 -15.91
C ASN A 553 -14.73 -27.93 -14.68
N ASN A 554 -13.81 -28.87 -14.89
CA ASN A 554 -12.88 -29.33 -13.88
C ASN A 554 -11.68 -28.39 -13.85
N THR A 555 -11.67 -27.44 -12.91
CA THR A 555 -10.57 -26.48 -12.73
C THR A 555 -9.44 -27.04 -11.86
N GLY A 556 -9.59 -28.27 -11.34
CA GLY A 556 -8.55 -28.97 -10.59
C GLY A 556 -7.49 -29.63 -11.46
N GLY A 557 -6.38 -30.01 -10.83
CA GLY A 557 -5.25 -30.67 -11.48
C GLY A 557 -5.42 -32.18 -11.72
N THR A 558 -6.55 -32.79 -11.34
CA THR A 558 -6.77 -34.26 -11.45
C THR A 558 -7.96 -34.58 -12.33
N ALA A 559 -7.83 -35.55 -13.24
CA ALA A 559 -8.93 -36.04 -14.07
C ALA A 559 -9.94 -36.87 -13.25
N LEU A 560 -11.22 -36.70 -13.52
CA LEU A 560 -12.32 -37.48 -12.93
C LEU A 560 -12.72 -38.62 -13.88
N SER A 561 -12.93 -39.82 -13.34
CA SER A 561 -13.46 -40.96 -14.10
C SER A 561 -15.00 -41.01 -14.14
N SER A 562 -15.64 -40.31 -13.20
CA SER A 562 -17.08 -40.08 -13.12
C SER A 562 -17.36 -38.80 -12.33
N TRP A 563 -18.57 -38.25 -12.47
CA TRP A 563 -18.96 -37.05 -11.76
C TRP A 563 -20.44 -37.08 -11.33
N LYS A 564 -20.74 -36.34 -10.28
CA LYS A 564 -22.06 -36.13 -9.71
C LYS A 564 -22.26 -34.63 -9.47
N LEU A 565 -23.13 -34.02 -10.24
CA LEU A 565 -23.51 -32.62 -10.09
C LEU A 565 -24.79 -32.52 -9.24
N ALA A 566 -24.84 -31.58 -8.30
CA ALA A 566 -26.04 -31.28 -7.52
C ALA A 566 -26.33 -29.78 -7.50
N TRP A 567 -27.62 -29.42 -7.53
CA TRP A 567 -28.10 -28.05 -7.33
C TRP A 567 -29.52 -28.04 -6.78
N GLN A 568 -30.03 -26.86 -6.44
CA GLN A 568 -31.42 -26.66 -6.05
C GLN A 568 -32.12 -25.67 -6.97
N PHE A 569 -33.34 -26.00 -7.39
CA PHE A 569 -34.19 -25.09 -8.14
C PHE A 569 -34.93 -24.12 -7.21
N PRO A 570 -34.79 -22.79 -7.41
CA PRO A 570 -35.34 -21.80 -6.49
C PRO A 570 -36.84 -21.47 -6.71
N GLY A 571 -37.41 -21.81 -7.86
CA GLY A 571 -38.75 -21.35 -8.31
C GLY A 571 -39.75 -22.46 -8.61
N GLY A 572 -39.63 -23.62 -7.95
CA GLY A 572 -40.54 -24.76 -8.16
C GLY A 572 -40.31 -25.52 -9.47
N GLN A 573 -39.15 -25.34 -10.12
CA GLN A 573 -38.85 -26.00 -11.38
C GLN A 573 -38.66 -27.52 -11.19
N GLN A 574 -39.07 -28.31 -12.17
CA GLN A 574 -38.90 -29.76 -12.21
C GLN A 574 -38.22 -30.18 -13.51
N VAL A 575 -37.22 -31.05 -13.44
CA VAL A 575 -36.62 -31.69 -14.62
C VAL A 575 -37.62 -32.73 -15.15
N ILE A 576 -38.02 -32.58 -16.41
CA ILE A 576 -38.89 -33.53 -17.11
C ILE A 576 -38.05 -34.62 -17.78
N GLN A 577 -36.96 -34.22 -18.45
CA GLN A 577 -36.08 -35.11 -19.18
C GLN A 577 -34.67 -34.52 -19.20
N LEU A 578 -33.64 -35.36 -19.07
CA LEU A 578 -32.24 -34.93 -19.11
C LEU A 578 -31.42 -35.85 -20.04
N TRP A 579 -30.47 -35.28 -20.75
CA TRP A 579 -29.45 -35.99 -21.54
C TRP A 579 -28.04 -35.56 -21.12
N GLY A 580 -27.05 -36.41 -21.41
CA GLY A 580 -25.67 -36.24 -20.95
C GLY A 580 -25.41 -36.75 -19.52
N GLY A 581 -26.45 -37.21 -18.81
CA GLY A 581 -26.35 -37.80 -17.47
C GLY A 581 -27.64 -38.52 -17.06
N VAL A 582 -27.66 -39.04 -15.85
CA VAL A 582 -28.85 -39.64 -15.21
C VAL A 582 -29.24 -38.76 -14.04
N HIS A 583 -30.49 -38.27 -14.04
CA HIS A 583 -30.95 -37.34 -13.03
C HIS A 583 -31.89 -37.99 -12.01
N SER A 584 -31.92 -37.43 -10.81
CA SER A 584 -32.94 -37.64 -9.80
C SER A 584 -33.29 -36.29 -9.20
N GLN A 585 -34.58 -36.09 -8.91
CA GLN A 585 -35.06 -34.87 -8.27
C GLN A 585 -36.01 -35.21 -7.13
N THR A 586 -35.85 -34.54 -5.99
CA THR A 586 -36.78 -34.62 -4.86
C THR A 586 -37.02 -33.21 -4.34
N GLY A 587 -38.26 -32.74 -4.46
CA GLY A 587 -38.59 -31.33 -4.21
C GLY A 587 -37.79 -30.42 -5.14
N SER A 588 -37.07 -29.45 -4.56
CA SER A 588 -36.18 -28.53 -5.29
C SER A 588 -34.80 -29.11 -5.59
N SER A 589 -34.39 -30.20 -4.92
CA SER A 589 -33.02 -30.72 -5.03
C SER A 589 -32.86 -31.64 -6.24
N VAL A 590 -31.93 -31.30 -7.12
CA VAL A 590 -31.58 -32.07 -8.31
C VAL A 590 -30.19 -32.65 -8.16
N THR A 591 -30.02 -33.90 -8.57
CA THR A 591 -28.74 -34.58 -8.68
C THR A 591 -28.64 -35.22 -10.05
N VAL A 592 -27.50 -35.03 -10.72
CA VAL A 592 -27.17 -35.64 -12.01
C VAL A 592 -25.85 -36.39 -11.89
N THR A 593 -25.85 -37.68 -12.16
CA THR A 593 -24.63 -38.49 -12.27
C THR A 593 -24.27 -38.70 -13.74
N SER A 594 -22.98 -38.75 -14.04
CA SER A 594 -22.48 -38.98 -15.40
C SER A 594 -23.05 -40.25 -16.03
N ALA A 595 -23.44 -40.18 -17.31
CA ALA A 595 -23.68 -41.38 -18.11
C ALA A 595 -22.38 -42.15 -18.33
N THR A 596 -22.45 -43.45 -18.60
CA THR A 596 -21.27 -44.32 -18.76
C THR A 596 -20.27 -43.84 -19.82
N TRP A 597 -20.75 -43.15 -20.85
CA TRP A 597 -19.93 -42.57 -21.93
C TRP A 597 -19.51 -41.11 -21.68
N ASN A 598 -20.07 -40.43 -20.68
CA ASN A 598 -19.82 -39.00 -20.37
C ASN A 598 -19.14 -38.79 -19.00
N GLY A 599 -18.57 -39.86 -18.41
CA GLY A 599 -17.98 -39.82 -17.06
C GLY A 599 -16.56 -39.26 -16.98
N ALA A 600 -15.75 -39.48 -18.02
CA ALA A 600 -14.36 -39.01 -18.04
C ALA A 600 -14.29 -37.48 -18.22
N LEU A 601 -13.71 -36.78 -17.25
CA LEU A 601 -13.52 -35.33 -17.27
C LEU A 601 -12.08 -34.99 -16.89
N ALA A 602 -11.25 -34.69 -17.90
CA ALA A 602 -9.82 -34.37 -17.69
C ALA A 602 -9.63 -33.13 -16.78
N ALA A 603 -8.43 -33.00 -16.20
CA ALA A 603 -7.99 -31.77 -15.55
C ALA A 603 -8.01 -30.62 -16.58
N GLY A 604 -8.60 -29.47 -16.23
CA GLY A 604 -8.87 -28.37 -17.16
C GLY A 604 -9.94 -28.67 -18.23
N GLY A 605 -10.51 -29.87 -18.22
CA GLY A 605 -11.52 -30.33 -19.18
C GLY A 605 -12.93 -29.89 -18.81
N SER A 606 -13.85 -30.05 -19.76
CA SER A 606 -15.26 -29.69 -19.60
C SER A 606 -16.21 -30.73 -20.19
N THR A 607 -17.40 -30.88 -19.59
CA THR A 607 -18.52 -31.64 -20.16
C THR A 607 -19.81 -30.83 -20.03
N SER A 608 -20.87 -31.24 -20.73
CA SER A 608 -22.19 -30.61 -20.65
C SER A 608 -23.30 -31.63 -20.42
N VAL A 609 -24.36 -31.19 -19.74
CA VAL A 609 -25.66 -31.84 -19.70
C VAL A 609 -26.74 -30.86 -20.19
N GLY A 610 -27.77 -31.39 -20.84
CA GLY A 610 -28.93 -30.60 -21.23
C GLY A 610 -30.20 -31.25 -20.74
N PHE A 611 -31.24 -30.46 -20.50
CA PHE A 611 -32.50 -30.97 -19.98
C PHE A 611 -33.70 -30.13 -20.41
N LEU A 612 -34.88 -30.75 -20.42
CA LEU A 612 -36.16 -30.05 -20.44
C LEU A 612 -36.71 -29.97 -19.01
N GLY A 613 -37.19 -28.81 -18.61
CA GLY A 613 -37.82 -28.59 -17.31
C GLY A 613 -39.18 -27.93 -17.43
N SER A 614 -40.01 -28.08 -16.40
CA SER A 614 -41.25 -27.31 -16.19
C SER A 614 -41.08 -26.32 -15.04
N TRP A 615 -41.95 -25.31 -15.00
CA TRP A 615 -42.14 -24.44 -13.84
C TRP A 615 -43.62 -24.13 -13.63
N THR A 616 -43.99 -23.83 -12.39
CA THR A 616 -45.36 -23.44 -12.02
C THR A 616 -45.47 -21.96 -11.63
N GLY A 617 -44.34 -21.26 -11.47
CA GLY A 617 -44.28 -19.84 -11.08
C GLY A 617 -43.30 -19.04 -11.93
N SER A 618 -42.03 -19.03 -11.55
CA SER A 618 -40.95 -18.35 -12.26
C SER A 618 -39.79 -19.32 -12.53
N ASN A 619 -38.84 -18.91 -13.38
CA ASN A 619 -37.65 -19.71 -13.70
C ASN A 619 -36.34 -19.01 -13.29
N PRO A 620 -36.07 -18.81 -12.00
CA PRO A 620 -34.79 -18.24 -11.59
C PRO A 620 -33.65 -19.25 -11.80
N VAL A 621 -32.50 -18.75 -12.21
CA VAL A 621 -31.27 -19.54 -12.38
C VAL A 621 -30.77 -20.02 -11.01
N PRO A 622 -30.35 -21.29 -10.85
CA PRO A 622 -29.74 -21.77 -9.60
C PRO A 622 -28.47 -21.01 -9.26
N ALA A 623 -28.34 -20.56 -8.01
CA ALA A 623 -27.20 -19.76 -7.56
C ALA A 623 -25.98 -20.61 -7.10
N ALA A 624 -26.17 -21.91 -6.88
CA ALA A 624 -25.14 -22.79 -6.35
C ALA A 624 -25.19 -24.17 -6.99
N PHE A 625 -24.01 -24.70 -7.27
CA PHE A 625 -23.80 -26.06 -7.76
C PHE A 625 -22.71 -26.73 -6.91
N ALA A 626 -22.78 -28.05 -6.79
CA ALA A 626 -21.71 -28.85 -6.20
C ALA A 626 -21.36 -30.04 -7.10
N LEU A 627 -20.07 -30.24 -7.36
CA LEU A 627 -19.52 -31.36 -8.12
C LEU A 627 -18.83 -32.32 -7.16
N ASN A 628 -19.31 -33.57 -7.11
CA ASN A 628 -18.87 -34.60 -6.18
C ASN A 628 -18.90 -34.12 -4.71
N GLY A 629 -19.87 -33.26 -4.36
CA GLY A 629 -20.02 -32.67 -3.03
C GLY A 629 -19.16 -31.43 -2.78
N THR A 630 -18.34 -31.00 -3.75
CA THR A 630 -17.52 -29.79 -3.63
C THR A 630 -18.22 -28.61 -4.30
N PRO A 631 -18.39 -27.45 -3.64
CA PRO A 631 -19.01 -26.27 -4.22
C PRO A 631 -18.29 -25.83 -5.51
N CYS A 632 -19.04 -25.46 -6.53
CA CYS A 632 -18.53 -24.92 -7.79
C CYS A 632 -18.67 -23.41 -7.83
N THR A 633 -17.75 -22.72 -8.48
CA THR A 633 -17.99 -21.34 -8.94
C THR A 633 -19.06 -21.35 -10.04
N VAL A 634 -19.95 -20.37 -10.07
CA VAL A 634 -21.08 -20.31 -11.01
C VAL A 634 -20.94 -19.07 -11.89
N SER A 635 -21.04 -19.25 -13.21
CA SER A 635 -20.92 -18.18 -14.22
C SER A 635 -22.08 -18.14 -15.18
#